data_AF-A0A412Q208-F1
#
_entry.id   AF-A0A412Q208-F1
#
_cell.length_a   1.000
_cell.length_b   1.000
_cell.length_c   1.000
_cell.angle_alpha   90.00
_cell.angle_beta   90.00
_cell.angle_gamma   90.00
#
_symmetry.space_group_name_H-M   'P 1'
#
loop_
_entity.id
_entity.type
_entity.pdbx_description
1 polymer ?
#
loop_
_entity_poly.entity_id
_entity_poly.type
_entity_poly.pdbx_seq_one_letter_code
_entity_poly.pdbx_strand_id
1 'polypeptide(L)'
;MSFDWRPESKDRYFRKAEAAVKAAGFDDILRISKEQFAITKSTVKVYFKPIPREGKTRRWWEAKKSIAGMQEQSGGRDEFGRKKKTIFIHAYMVLEMEEQDR
;
A
#
# COMPACT_ATOMS: atom_id res chain seq x y z
N MET A 1 20.45 -10.78 -2.05
CA MET A 1 19.21 -10.36 -2.73
C MET A 1 19.42 -8.94 -3.22
N SER A 2 19.62 -8.79 -4.52
CA SER A 2 19.78 -7.51 -5.19
C SER A 2 18.58 -7.30 -6.09
N PHE A 3 17.64 -6.46 -5.66
CA PHE A 3 16.53 -6.07 -6.51
C PHE A 3 16.99 -5.07 -7.57
N ASP A 4 16.49 -5.21 -8.80
CA ASP A 4 16.78 -4.25 -9.86
C ASP A 4 15.99 -2.96 -9.65
N TRP A 5 16.68 -1.90 -9.22
CA TRP A 5 16.08 -0.60 -8.90
C TRP A 5 15.69 0.22 -10.14
N ARG A 6 15.82 -0.34 -11.35
CA ARG A 6 15.37 0.28 -12.59
C ARG A 6 13.88 0.66 -12.51
N PRO A 7 13.50 1.80 -13.12
CA PRO A 7 12.11 2.26 -13.13
C PRO A 7 11.17 1.23 -13.79
N GLU A 8 11.65 0.47 -14.77
CA GLU A 8 10.88 -0.57 -15.48
C GLU A 8 10.46 -1.72 -14.55
N SER A 9 11.36 -2.18 -13.68
CA SER A 9 11.08 -3.25 -12.72
C SER A 9 10.04 -2.81 -11.68
N LYS A 10 10.13 -1.56 -11.20
CA LYS A 10 9.14 -0.98 -10.28
C LYS A 10 7.77 -0.79 -10.93
N ASP A 11 7.73 -0.37 -12.20
CA ASP A 11 6.48 -0.10 -12.93
C ASP A 11 5.58 -1.33 -13.03
N ARG A 12 6.17 -2.54 -13.14
CA ARG A 12 5.43 -3.80 -13.12
C ARG A 12 4.62 -3.98 -11.83
N TYR A 13 5.25 -3.75 -10.68
CA TYR A 13 4.59 -3.84 -9.37
C TYR A 13 3.53 -2.76 -9.19
N PHE A 14 3.78 -1.54 -9.70
CA PHE A 14 2.77 -0.48 -9.70
C PHE A 14 1.56 -0.85 -10.54
N ARG A 15 1.74 -1.36 -11.76
CA ARG A 15 0.62 -1.80 -12.62
C ARG A 15 -0.16 -2.96 -12.01
N LYS A 16 0.53 -3.90 -11.35
CA LYS A 16 -0.11 -5.03 -10.66
C LYS A 16 -1.00 -4.55 -9.51
N ALA A 17 -0.48 -3.63 -8.70
CA ALA A 17 -1.26 -2.99 -7.64
C ALA A 17 -2.43 -2.17 -8.21
N GLU A 18 -2.21 -1.45 -9.31
CA GLU A 18 -3.24 -0.61 -9.95
C GLU A 18 -4.37 -1.47 -10.51
N ALA A 19 -4.02 -2.56 -11.19
CA ALA A 19 -4.97 -3.53 -11.70
C ALA A 19 -5.79 -4.17 -10.57
N ALA A 20 -5.16 -4.51 -9.43
CA ALA A 20 -5.87 -5.05 -8.28
C ALA A 20 -6.85 -4.04 -7.67
N VAL A 21 -6.44 -2.78 -7.53
CA VAL A 21 -7.30 -1.69 -7.04
C VAL A 21 -8.47 -1.42 -7.99
N LYS A 22 -8.21 -1.37 -9.29
CA LYS A 22 -9.22 -1.13 -10.33
C LYS A 22 -10.20 -2.30 -10.44
N ALA A 23 -9.71 -3.54 -10.37
CA ALA A 23 -10.55 -4.73 -10.36
C ALA A 23 -11.46 -4.77 -9.13
N ALA A 24 -10.98 -4.27 -7.98
CA ALA A 24 -11.77 -4.16 -6.77
C ALA A 24 -12.67 -2.90 -6.73
N GLY A 25 -12.55 -1.98 -7.68
CA GLY A 25 -13.39 -0.78 -7.79
C GLY A 25 -13.08 0.32 -6.77
N PHE A 26 -11.84 0.39 -6.28
CA PHE A 26 -11.40 1.39 -5.28
C PHE A 26 -10.43 2.44 -5.84
N ASP A 27 -10.38 2.62 -7.17
CA ASP A 27 -9.51 3.62 -7.81
C ASP A 27 -9.89 5.07 -7.44
N ASP A 28 -11.12 5.27 -6.96
CA ASP A 28 -11.65 6.52 -6.42
C ASP A 28 -10.91 6.99 -5.15
N ILE A 29 -10.50 6.05 -4.29
CA ILE A 29 -9.85 6.34 -3.01
C ILE A 29 -8.37 5.93 -2.96
N LEU A 30 -7.99 4.84 -3.63
CA LEU A 30 -6.65 4.27 -3.59
C LEU A 30 -5.87 4.73 -4.83
N ARG A 31 -5.03 5.76 -4.67
CA ARG A 31 -4.10 6.19 -5.73
C ARG A 31 -2.69 5.75 -5.39
N ILE A 32 -2.02 5.07 -6.30
CA ILE A 32 -0.64 4.59 -6.09
C ILE A 32 0.32 5.78 -6.05
N SER A 33 1.29 5.72 -5.13
CA SER A 33 2.39 6.67 -5.06
C SER A 33 3.60 6.09 -5.80
N LYS A 34 3.98 6.70 -6.93
CA LYS A 34 5.17 6.29 -7.71
C LYS A 34 6.50 6.65 -7.03
N GLU A 35 6.45 7.50 -6.01
CA GLU A 35 7.63 7.96 -5.26
C GLU A 35 8.00 7.03 -4.10
N GLN A 36 7.02 6.31 -3.55
CA GLN A 36 7.19 5.48 -2.36
C GLN A 36 7.11 4.00 -2.72
N PHE A 37 8.24 3.32 -2.59
CA PHE A 37 8.37 1.90 -2.88
C PHE A 37 9.42 1.30 -1.95
N ALA A 38 9.10 0.19 -1.31
CA ALA A 38 10.03 -0.49 -0.43
C ALA A 38 10.03 -1.99 -0.69
N ILE A 39 11.17 -2.62 -0.43
CA ILE A 39 11.34 -4.06 -0.54
C ILE A 39 11.69 -4.59 0.84
N THR A 40 11.06 -5.69 1.23
CA THR A 40 11.31 -6.35 2.51
C THR A 40 11.53 -7.83 2.25
N LYS A 41 12.79 -8.29 2.38
CA LYS A 41 13.20 -9.68 2.14
C LYS A 41 12.68 -10.21 0.79
N SER A 42 11.56 -10.94 0.78
CA SER A 42 10.92 -11.55 -0.39
C SER A 42 9.61 -10.87 -0.83
N THR A 43 9.30 -9.69 -0.29
CA THR A 43 8.05 -8.98 -0.55
C THR A 43 8.30 -7.54 -0.97
N VAL A 44 7.39 -7.04 -1.78
CA VAL A 44 7.37 -5.67 -2.29
C VAL A 44 6.23 -4.91 -1.61
N LYS A 45 6.53 -3.71 -1.13
CA LYS A 45 5.56 -2.79 -0.55
C LYS A 45 5.35 -1.63 -1.51
N VAL A 46 4.16 -1.59 -2.09
CA VAL A 46 3.69 -0.47 -2.92
C VAL A 46 2.86 0.45 -2.05
N TYR A 47 3.26 1.72 -1.97
CA TYR A 47 2.56 2.70 -1.14
C TYR A 47 1.50 3.44 -1.94
N PHE A 48 0.44 3.84 -1.26
CA PHE A 48 -0.61 4.70 -1.81
C PHE A 48 -0.43 6.14 -1.31
N LYS A 49 -1.03 7.07 -2.04
CA LYS A 49 -1.18 8.45 -1.58
C LYS A 49 -1.98 8.45 -0.27
N PRO A 50 -1.62 9.34 0.68
CA PRO A 50 -2.31 9.43 1.96
C PRO A 50 -3.80 9.76 1.75
N ILE A 51 -4.67 8.99 2.39
CA ILE A 51 -6.12 9.12 2.26
C ILE A 51 -6.64 9.84 3.51
N PRO A 52 -7.38 10.96 3.38
CA PRO A 52 -7.98 11.59 4.56
C PRO A 52 -8.97 10.63 5.22
N ARG A 53 -8.90 10.46 6.55
CA ARG A 53 -9.82 9.57 7.29
C ARG A 53 -11.26 10.06 7.27
N GLU A 54 -11.44 11.36 7.19
CA GLU A 54 -12.74 12.03 7.20
C GLU A 54 -13.61 11.55 6.03
N GLY A 55 -14.78 10.99 6.34
CA GLY A 55 -15.72 10.45 5.35
C GLY A 55 -15.27 9.19 4.59
N LYS A 56 -13.97 8.84 4.56
CA LYS A 56 -13.43 7.72 3.77
C LYS A 56 -13.06 6.48 4.58
N THR A 57 -13.19 6.52 5.90
CA THR A 57 -12.83 5.39 6.77
C THR A 57 -13.60 4.11 6.39
N ARG A 58 -14.93 4.16 6.20
CA ARG A 58 -15.71 2.95 5.85
C ARG A 58 -15.25 2.32 4.53
N ARG A 59 -15.09 3.14 3.50
CA ARG A 59 -14.61 2.74 2.16
C ARG A 59 -13.22 2.10 2.23
N TRP A 60 -12.32 2.65 3.06
CA TRP A 60 -11.02 2.05 3.34
C TRP A 60 -11.13 0.66 3.96
N TRP A 61 -12.01 0.47 4.95
CA TRP A 61 -12.24 -0.86 5.55
C TRP A 61 -12.77 -1.88 4.53
N GLU A 62 -13.64 -1.45 3.62
CA GLU A 62 -14.14 -2.27 2.51
C GLU A 62 -12.99 -2.67 1.56
N ALA A 63 -12.14 -1.71 1.18
CA ALA A 63 -10.98 -1.98 0.33
C ALA A 63 -9.99 -2.94 1.00
N LYS A 64 -9.70 -2.72 2.29
CA LYS A 64 -8.81 -3.58 3.08
C LYS A 64 -9.33 -5.02 3.19
N LYS A 65 -10.65 -5.20 3.22
CA LYS A 65 -11.27 -6.53 3.26
C LYS A 65 -11.31 -7.19 1.87
N SER A 66 -11.43 -6.40 0.81
CA SER A 66 -11.60 -6.89 -0.56
C SER A 66 -10.28 -7.20 -1.26
N ILE A 67 -9.22 -6.46 -0.96
CA ILE A 67 -7.89 -6.61 -1.61
C ILE A 67 -6.95 -7.35 -0.66
N ALA A 68 -6.43 -8.50 -1.11
CA ALA A 68 -5.43 -9.26 -0.37
C ALA A 68 -4.10 -8.48 -0.26
N GLY A 69 -3.43 -8.57 0.89
CA GLY A 69 -2.15 -7.90 1.12
C GLY A 69 -2.27 -6.41 1.45
N MET A 70 -3.48 -5.86 1.60
CA MET A 70 -3.69 -4.45 1.91
C MET A 70 -3.47 -4.14 3.39
N GLN A 71 -2.57 -3.22 3.69
CA GLN A 71 -2.19 -2.85 5.05
C GLN A 71 -2.22 -1.34 5.27
N GLU A 72 -2.42 -0.97 6.53
CA GLU A 72 -2.30 0.41 7.01
C GLU A 72 -1.04 0.51 7.86
N GLN A 73 -0.22 1.53 7.61
CA GLN A 73 0.87 1.87 8.50
C GLN A 73 0.27 2.38 9.81
N SER A 74 0.52 1.66 10.90
CA SER A 74 0.05 2.07 12.22
C SER A 74 0.69 3.41 12.59
N GLY A 75 -0.13 4.35 13.03
CA GLY A 75 0.36 5.57 13.67
C GLY A 75 1.25 5.25 14.89
N GLY A 76 2.02 6.24 15.31
CA GLY A 76 2.78 6.17 16.56
C GLY A 76 1.88 5.86 17.76
N ARG A 77 2.51 5.42 18.85
CA ARG A 77 1.83 5.32 20.14
C ARG A 77 1.89 6.68 20.84
N ASP A 78 0.84 7.04 21.56
CA ASP A 78 0.90 8.15 22.50
C ASP A 78 1.71 7.79 23.75
N GLU A 79 1.89 8.76 24.64
CA GLU A 79 2.63 8.60 25.91
C GLU A 79 2.01 7.54 26.83
N PHE A 80 0.75 7.17 26.59
CA PHE A 80 0.00 6.14 27.32
C PHE A 80 -0.05 4.79 26.58
N GLY A 81 0.72 4.63 25.50
CA GLY A 81 0.82 3.40 24.71
C GLY A 81 -0.38 3.11 23.80
N ARG A 82 -1.36 4.01 23.71
CA ARG A 82 -2.52 3.87 22.81
C ARG A 82 -2.14 4.26 21.39
N LYS A 83 -2.76 3.61 20.40
CA LYS A 83 -2.53 3.94 18.99
C LYS A 83 -3.08 5.34 18.69
N LYS A 84 -2.20 6.27 18.30
CA LYS A 84 -2.61 7.59 17.85
C LYS A 84 -3.27 7.45 16.48
N LYS A 85 -4.56 7.82 16.40
CA LYS A 85 -5.26 7.89 15.10
C LYS A 85 -4.70 9.07 14.32
N THR A 86 -4.04 8.79 13.21
CA THR A 86 -3.54 9.80 12.27
C THR A 86 -4.68 10.37 11.44
N ILE A 87 -4.57 11.65 11.05
CA ILE A 87 -5.56 12.32 10.19
C ILE A 87 -5.64 11.66 8.80
N PHE A 88 -4.50 11.12 8.33
CA PHE A 88 -4.39 10.38 7.09
C PHE A 88 -4.18 8.88 7.33
N ILE A 89 -4.75 8.06 6.45
CA ILE A 89 -4.47 6.64 6.31
C ILE A 89 -3.28 6.51 5.36
N HIS A 90 -2.18 6.00 5.88
CA HIS A 90 -1.02 5.63 5.09
C HIS A 90 -1.15 4.16 4.71
N ALA A 91 -1.74 3.92 3.55
CA ALA A 91 -1.99 2.58 3.05
C ALA A 91 -0.81 2.09 2.20
N TYR A 92 -0.55 0.79 2.26
CA TYR A 92 0.38 0.09 1.37
C TYR A 92 -0.13 -1.32 1.06
N MET A 93 0.21 -1.81 -0.12
CA MET A 93 -0.07 -3.17 -0.55
C MET A 93 1.22 -3.97 -0.50
N VAL A 94 1.14 -5.14 0.12
CA VAL A 94 2.22 -6.13 0.12
C VAL A 94 1.98 -7.09 -1.04
N LEU A 95 2.96 -7.18 -1.92
CA LEU A 95 3.00 -8.10 -3.05
C LEU A 95 4.16 -9.07 -2.83
N GLU A 96 3.99 -10.32 -3.24
CA GLU A 96 5.13 -11.24 -3.30
C GLU A 96 6.06 -10.84 -4.45
N MET A 97 7.36 -10.86 -4.17
CA MET A 97 8.39 -10.63 -5.17
C MET A 97 8.42 -11.84 -6.12
N GLU A 98 8.48 -11.58 -7.43
CA GLU A 98 8.54 -12.67 -8.41
C GLU A 98 9.90 -13.37 -8.36
N GLU A 99 9.94 -14.66 -8.69
CA GLU A 99 11.15 -15.49 -8.59
C GLU A 99 12.31 -14.99 -9.47
N GLN A 100 12.01 -14.21 -10.51
CA GLN A 100 12.99 -13.51 -11.36
C GLN A 100 13.71 -12.36 -10.66
N ASP A 101 13.13 -11.79 -9.60
CA ASP A 101 13.68 -10.65 -8.84
C ASP A 101 14.34 -11.07 -7.50
N ARG A 102 14.37 -12.37 -7.19
CA ARG A 102 14.87 -12.94 -5.93
C ARG A 102 16.37 -13.23 -5.97
#